data_AF-A0A1D1XU35-F1
#
_entry.id   AF-A0A1D1XU35-F1
#
_cell.length_a   1.000
_cell.length_b   1.000
_cell.length_c   1.000
_cell.angle_alpha   90.00
_cell.angle_beta   90.00
_cell.angle_gamma   90.00
#
_symmetry.space_group_name_H-M   'P 1'
#
loop_
_entity.id
_entity.type
_entity.pdbx_description
1 polymer ?
#
loop_
_entity_poly.entity_id
_entity_poly.type
_entity_poly.pdbx_seq_one_letter_code
_entity_poly.pdbx_strand_id
1 'polypeptide(L)'
;DSKVTLSGLLNFIDGLWSACGWERLIVFTTNHVERLDPALIRRGRMDIHVQLSYCTFQAFKVLANNYLGVTSHPLFSDVHHLLQEAKITPADVAEHLLPRALPAGEAEAEACLESLVAALRRARPETEAEAVAASPAAAM
;
A
#
# COMPACT_ATOMS: atom_id res chain seq x y z
N ASP A 1 -19.03 -32.27 0.40
CA ASP A 1 -18.20 -31.12 0.80
C ASP A 1 -19.04 -29.92 1.18
N SER A 2 -19.08 -29.59 2.46
CA SER A 2 -19.68 -28.36 2.98
C SER A 2 -18.74 -27.19 2.67
N LYS A 3 -18.99 -26.47 1.58
CA LYS A 3 -18.32 -25.20 1.29
C LYS A 3 -18.61 -24.22 2.43
N VAL A 4 -17.59 -23.87 3.20
CA VAL A 4 -17.66 -22.73 4.12
C VAL A 4 -17.76 -21.46 3.28
N THR A 5 -18.83 -20.70 3.46
CA THR A 5 -19.00 -19.41 2.79
C THR A 5 -18.42 -18.31 3.67
N LEU A 6 -17.93 -17.25 3.02
CA LEU A 6 -17.46 -16.05 3.72
C LEU A 6 -18.54 -15.49 4.65
N SER A 7 -19.80 -15.45 4.20
CA SER A 7 -20.96 -15.08 5.02
C SER A 7 -21.16 -16.02 6.21
N GLY A 8 -20.96 -17.33 6.05
CA GLY A 8 -21.06 -18.31 7.14
C GLY A 8 -19.98 -18.12 8.21
N LEU A 9 -18.73 -17.87 7.80
CA LEU A 9 -17.65 -17.54 8.72
C LEU A 9 -17.92 -16.24 9.48
N LEU A 10 -18.44 -15.22 8.80
CA LEU A 10 -18.70 -13.91 9.40
C LEU A 10 -19.89 -13.93 10.37
N ASN A 11 -20.95 -14.68 10.05
CA ASN A 11 -22.06 -14.92 10.98
C ASN A 11 -21.63 -15.69 12.23
N PHE A 12 -20.68 -16.62 12.10
CA PHE A 12 -20.10 -17.30 13.27
C PHE A 12 -19.33 -16.31 14.16
N ILE A 13 -18.55 -15.41 13.58
CA ILE A 13 -17.83 -14.38 14.32
C ILE A 13 -18.79 -13.39 14.99
N ASP A 14 -19.91 -13.02 14.35
CA ASP A 14 -20.97 -12.20 14.97
C ASP A 14 -21.53 -12.87 16.25
N GLY A 15 -21.66 -14.20 16.24
CA GLY A 15 -22.05 -14.98 17.41
C GLY A 15 -21.02 -14.90 18.54
N LEU A 16 -19.72 -14.92 18.20
CA LEU A 16 -18.63 -14.75 19.15
C LEU A 16 -18.58 -13.34 19.75
N TRP A 17 -18.91 -12.31 18.96
CA TRP A 17 -19.03 -10.92 19.42
C TRP A 17 -20.09 -10.76 20.51
N SER A 18 -21.21 -11.47 20.35
CA SER A 18 -22.37 -11.37 21.24
C SER A 18 -22.20 -12.19 22.53
N ALA A 19 -21.32 -13.19 22.53
CA ALA A 19 -21.25 -14.20 23.59
C ALA A 19 -20.06 -14.03 24.56
N CYS A 20 -19.10 -13.15 24.28
CA CYS A 20 -17.85 -13.08 25.03
C CYS A 20 -17.59 -11.70 25.62
N GLY A 21 -17.29 -11.68 26.93
CA GLY A 21 -16.94 -10.46 27.66
C GLY A 21 -15.70 -9.75 27.09
N TRP A 22 -15.89 -8.47 26.81
CA TRP A 22 -15.00 -7.29 26.90
C TRP A 22 -13.48 -7.32 26.58
N GLU A 23 -12.85 -8.43 26.16
CA GLU A 23 -11.37 -8.48 26.07
C GLU A 23 -10.80 -9.10 24.78
N ARG A 24 -11.45 -8.95 23.62
CA ARG A 24 -10.91 -9.48 22.34
C ARG A 24 -10.85 -8.41 21.25
N LEU A 25 -9.64 -8.24 20.69
CA LEU A 25 -9.42 -7.48 19.47
C LEU A 25 -9.38 -8.45 18.28
N ILE A 26 -10.24 -8.24 17.29
CA ILE A 26 -10.26 -9.03 16.05
C ILE A 26 -9.83 -8.11 14.90
N VAL A 27 -8.80 -8.51 14.16
CA VAL A 27 -8.29 -7.78 13.00
C VAL A 27 -8.61 -8.55 11.74
N PHE A 28 -9.26 -7.86 10.80
CA PHE A 28 -9.53 -8.37 9.46
C PHE A 28 -8.73 -7.58 8.44
N THR A 29 -8.21 -8.28 7.43
CA THR A 29 -7.56 -7.67 6.26
C THR A 29 -8.32 -8.08 5.01
N THR A 30 -8.55 -7.13 4.11
CA THR A 30 -9.17 -7.40 2.81
C THR A 30 -8.64 -6.41 1.78
N ASN A 31 -8.42 -6.89 0.56
CA ASN A 31 -8.13 -6.03 -0.59
C ASN A 31 -9.41 -5.55 -1.28
N HIS A 32 -10.56 -6.13 -0.92
CA HIS A 32 -11.85 -5.96 -1.58
C HIS A 32 -12.96 -5.74 -0.54
N VAL A 33 -12.97 -4.57 0.09
CA VAL A 33 -13.98 -4.22 1.11
C VAL A 33 -15.39 -4.19 0.52
N GLU A 34 -15.52 -3.87 -0.76
CA GLU A 34 -16.77 -3.81 -1.53
C GLU A 34 -17.44 -5.17 -1.72
N ARG A 35 -16.70 -6.27 -1.52
CA ARG A 35 -17.22 -7.64 -1.60
C ARG A 35 -17.70 -8.19 -0.27
N LEU A 36 -17.48 -7.45 0.82
CA LEU A 36 -17.98 -7.82 2.14
C LEU A 36 -19.46 -7.46 2.28
N ASP A 37 -20.17 -8.22 3.09
CA ASP A 37 -21.56 -7.90 3.43
C ASP A 37 -21.61 -6.54 4.16
N PRO A 38 -22.39 -5.56 3.66
CA PRO A 38 -22.55 -4.26 4.31
C PRO A 38 -22.95 -4.33 5.79
N ALA A 39 -23.62 -5.40 6.21
CA ALA A 39 -24.00 -5.61 7.60
C ALA A 39 -22.82 -5.89 8.54
N LEU A 40 -21.63 -6.23 8.01
CA LEU A 40 -20.44 -6.52 8.80
C LEU A 40 -19.53 -5.32 8.98
N ILE A 41 -19.48 -4.45 7.97
CA ILE A 41 -18.70 -3.19 7.98
C ILE A 41 -19.37 -2.07 8.81
N ARG A 42 -20.49 -2.36 9.47
CA ARG A 42 -21.19 -1.38 10.31
C ARG A 42 -20.55 -1.26 11.70
N ARG A 43 -20.71 -0.10 12.30
CA ARG A 43 -20.36 0.14 13.72
C ARG A 43 -21.06 -0.86 14.65
N GLY A 44 -20.35 -1.31 15.67
CA GLY A 44 -20.71 -2.41 16.57
C GLY A 44 -20.21 -3.78 16.10
N ARG A 45 -19.65 -3.86 14.89
CA ARG A 45 -18.91 -5.01 14.34
C ARG A 45 -17.56 -4.48 13.88
N MET A 46 -17.33 -4.20 12.61
CA MET A 46 -16.09 -3.54 12.21
C MET A 46 -16.13 -2.06 12.57
N ASP A 47 -15.67 -1.72 13.78
CA ASP A 47 -15.73 -0.36 14.33
C ASP A 47 -14.64 0.57 13.75
N ILE A 48 -13.43 0.04 13.55
CA ILE A 48 -12.27 0.79 13.09
C ILE A 48 -11.87 0.28 11.71
N HIS A 49 -11.90 1.18 10.73
CA HIS A 49 -11.47 0.91 9.36
C HIS A 49 -10.18 1.66 9.07
N VAL A 50 -9.10 0.90 8.81
CA VAL A 50 -7.80 1.45 8.42
C VAL A 50 -7.55 1.11 6.96
N GLN A 51 -7.49 2.13 6.11
CA GLN A 51 -7.12 1.96 4.72
C GLN A 51 -5.58 1.96 4.61
N LEU A 52 -5.03 0.89 4.03
CA LEU A 52 -3.61 0.80 3.68
C LEU A 52 -3.42 1.35 2.26
N SER A 53 -3.02 2.62 2.15
CA SER A 53 -2.82 3.30 0.87
C SER A 53 -1.42 3.06 0.27
N TYR A 54 -1.19 3.63 -0.91
CA TYR A 54 0.13 3.71 -1.53
C TYR A 54 1.15 4.44 -0.64
N CYS A 55 2.43 4.19 -0.92
CA CYS A 55 3.54 4.72 -0.14
C CYS A 55 3.60 6.24 -0.23
N THR A 56 3.52 6.90 0.91
CA THR A 56 3.72 8.35 1.00
C THR A 56 5.18 8.65 1.25
N PHE A 57 5.59 9.91 0.99
CA PHE A 57 6.96 10.32 1.32
C PHE A 57 7.31 10.16 2.80
N GLN A 58 6.34 10.37 3.70
CA GLN A 58 6.57 10.15 5.14
C GLN A 58 6.77 8.66 5.45
N ALA A 59 5.99 7.77 4.84
CA ALA A 59 6.20 6.33 4.96
C ALA A 59 7.58 5.93 4.43
N PHE A 60 7.96 6.43 3.25
CA PHE A 60 9.29 6.22 2.68
C PHE A 60 10.41 6.65 3.65
N LYS A 61 10.32 7.84 4.26
CA LYS A 61 11.34 8.29 5.23
C LYS A 61 11.50 7.34 6.42
N VAL A 62 10.38 6.80 6.91
CA VAL A 62 10.40 5.79 7.98
C VAL A 62 11.10 4.52 7.50
N LEU A 63 10.77 4.03 6.30
CA LEU A 63 11.41 2.85 5.72
C LEU A 63 12.92 3.06 5.48
N ALA A 64 13.31 4.22 4.93
CA ALA A 64 14.71 4.57 4.67
C ALA A 64 15.52 4.62 5.97
N ASN A 65 14.97 5.21 7.03
CA ASN A 65 15.62 5.20 8.34
C ASN A 65 15.68 3.79 8.95
N ASN A 66 14.62 2.99 8.82
CA ASN A 66 14.57 1.66 9.41
C ASN A 66 15.53 0.66 8.73
N TYR A 67 15.65 0.71 7.40
CA TYR A 67 16.47 -0.25 6.65
C TYR A 67 17.89 0.23 6.38
N LEU A 68 18.08 1.54 6.14
CA LEU A 68 19.37 2.10 5.73
C LEU A 68 19.99 3.00 6.80
N GLY A 69 19.24 3.38 7.85
CA GLY A 69 19.71 4.36 8.85
C GLY A 69 19.82 5.79 8.30
N VAL A 70 19.23 6.06 7.13
CA VAL A 70 19.36 7.35 6.43
C VAL A 70 18.15 8.23 6.70
N THR A 71 18.43 9.44 7.21
CA THR A 71 17.40 10.47 7.47
C THR A 71 17.38 11.59 6.43
N SER A 72 18.47 11.74 5.66
CA SER A 72 18.61 12.71 4.59
C SER A 72 19.51 12.16 3.49
N HIS A 73 19.14 12.38 2.23
CA HIS A 73 19.93 11.98 1.07
C HIS A 73 19.63 12.93 -0.11
N PRO A 74 20.58 13.22 -1.00
CA PRO A 74 20.31 14.03 -2.20
C PRO A 74 19.12 13.53 -3.03
N LEU A 75 18.98 12.20 -3.15
CA LEU A 75 17.88 11.55 -3.89
C LEU A 75 16.51 11.65 -3.20
N PHE A 76 16.40 12.12 -1.94
CA PHE A 76 15.09 12.22 -1.27
C PHE A 76 14.16 13.21 -1.98
N SER A 77 14.70 14.27 -2.59
CA SER A 77 13.92 15.21 -3.38
C SER A 77 13.30 14.53 -4.60
N ASP A 78 14.09 13.73 -5.33
CA ASP A 78 13.60 12.98 -6.49
C ASP A 78 12.55 11.94 -6.08
N VAL A 79 12.80 11.19 -5.00
CA VAL A 79 11.83 10.23 -4.45
C VAL A 79 10.54 10.92 -4.04
N HIS A 80 10.62 12.12 -3.42
CA HIS A 80 9.45 12.90 -3.04
C HIS A 80 8.57 13.23 -4.25
N HIS A 81 9.16 13.76 -5.32
CA HIS A 81 8.43 14.10 -6.53
C HIS A 81 7.88 12.86 -7.24
N LEU A 82 8.66 11.79 -7.34
CA LEU A 82 8.24 10.58 -8.02
C LEU A 82 7.10 9.85 -7.28
N LEU A 83 7.11 9.84 -5.95
CA LEU A 83 6.02 9.27 -5.14
C LEU A 83 4.70 10.04 -5.26
N GLN A 84 4.70 11.28 -5.74
CA GLN A 84 3.46 12.02 -5.99
C GLN A 84 2.73 11.52 -7.23
N GLU A 85 3.45 10.89 -8.17
CA GLU A 85 2.91 10.46 -9.46
C GLU A 85 2.81 8.94 -9.59
N ALA A 86 3.72 8.20 -8.96
CA ALA A 86 3.77 6.75 -9.01
C ALA A 86 2.87 6.09 -7.95
N LYS A 87 2.06 5.12 -8.37
CA LYS A 87 1.26 4.29 -7.45
C LYS A 87 2.04 3.05 -7.05
N ILE A 88 2.82 3.16 -5.98
CA ILE A 88 3.66 2.06 -5.45
C ILE A 88 3.27 1.73 -4.01
N THR A 89 3.27 0.45 -3.61
CA THR A 89 2.93 0.09 -2.24
C THR A 89 4.11 0.28 -1.29
N PRO A 90 3.89 0.47 0.02
CA PRO A 90 4.99 0.50 0.99
C PRO A 90 5.86 -0.76 0.98
N ALA A 91 5.27 -1.92 0.64
CA ALA A 91 6.00 -3.18 0.54
C ALA A 91 6.96 -3.19 -0.66
N ASP A 92 6.51 -2.73 -1.82
CA ASP A 92 7.38 -2.63 -3.01
C ASP A 92 8.52 -1.62 -2.76
N VAL A 93 8.23 -0.49 -2.08
CA VAL A 93 9.28 0.45 -1.68
C VAL A 93 10.28 -0.21 -0.73
N ALA A 94 9.81 -0.97 0.26
CA ALA A 94 10.68 -1.68 1.18
C ALA A 94 11.59 -2.68 0.46
N GLU A 95 11.10 -3.38 -0.56
CA GLU A 95 11.90 -4.31 -1.37
C GLU A 95 13.14 -3.64 -1.98
N HIS A 96 13.02 -2.40 -2.47
CA HIS A 96 14.15 -1.64 -3.00
C HIS A 96 15.09 -1.09 -1.92
N LEU A 97 14.60 -0.92 -0.69
CA LEU A 97 15.38 -0.37 0.43
C LEU A 97 16.07 -1.43 1.29
N LEU A 98 15.81 -2.72 1.04
CA LEU A 98 16.49 -3.80 1.75
C LEU A 98 17.95 -3.94 1.27
N PRO A 99 18.95 -3.70 2.15
CA PRO A 99 20.35 -3.79 1.78
C PRO A 99 20.76 -5.26 1.59
N ARG A 100 21.77 -5.50 0.74
CA ARG A 100 22.28 -6.85 0.45
C ARG A 100 23.18 -7.42 1.55
N ALA A 101 23.85 -6.56 2.30
CA ALA A 101 24.61 -6.91 3.49
C ALA A 101 24.23 -5.97 4.64
N LEU A 102 24.44 -6.44 5.87
CA LEU A 102 24.25 -5.65 7.08
C LEU A 102 25.58 -5.55 7.85
N PRO A 103 25.94 -4.38 8.39
CA PRO A 103 25.22 -3.11 8.29
C PRO A 103 25.31 -2.49 6.90
N ALA A 104 24.26 -1.78 6.47
CA ALA A 104 24.27 -1.05 5.22
C ALA A 104 25.34 0.03 5.26
N GLY A 105 26.34 -0.07 4.38
CA GLY A 105 27.29 1.02 4.16
C GLY A 105 26.66 2.18 3.38
N GLU A 106 27.31 3.35 3.34
CA GLU A 106 26.85 4.50 2.55
C GLU A 106 26.65 4.14 1.07
N ALA A 107 27.55 3.34 0.49
CA ALA A 107 27.45 2.88 -0.90
C ALA A 107 26.25 1.94 -1.14
N GLU A 108 25.84 1.17 -0.14
CA GLU A 108 24.66 0.31 -0.26
C GLU A 108 23.37 1.12 -0.13
N ALA A 109 23.35 2.13 0.74
CA ALA A 109 22.24 3.05 0.85
C ALA A 109 22.01 3.83 -0.46
N GLU A 110 23.07 4.33 -1.09
CA GLU A 110 23.02 4.96 -2.42
C GLU A 110 22.42 3.98 -3.44
N ALA A 111 22.96 2.76 -3.55
CA ALA A 111 22.50 1.77 -4.52
C ALA A 111 21.01 1.37 -4.31
N CYS A 112 20.56 1.26 -3.06
CA CYS A 112 19.15 1.01 -2.72
C CYS A 112 18.25 2.17 -3.16
N LEU A 113 18.67 3.42 -2.92
CA LEU A 113 17.91 4.61 -3.31
C LEU A 113 17.89 4.79 -4.83
N GLU A 114 18.99 4.54 -5.53
CA GLU A 114 19.03 4.53 -7.00
C GLU A 114 18.09 3.47 -7.60
N SER A 115 18.09 2.27 -7.01
CA SER A 115 17.17 1.18 -7.38
C SER A 115 15.71 1.61 -7.22
N LEU A 116 15.38 2.25 -6.09
CA LEU A 116 14.04 2.79 -5.85
C LEU A 116 13.67 3.88 -6.86
N VAL A 117 14.55 4.84 -7.13
CA VAL A 117 14.30 5.90 -8.12
C VAL A 117 14.04 5.31 -9.51
N ALA A 118 14.81 4.31 -9.92
CA ALA A 118 14.61 3.62 -11.19
C ALA A 118 13.24 2.90 -11.23
N ALA A 119 12.83 2.25 -10.15
CA ALA A 119 11.54 1.59 -10.05
C ALA A 119 10.38 2.59 -10.09
N LEU A 120 10.48 3.70 -9.34
CA LEU A 120 9.48 4.77 -9.34
C LEU A 120 9.31 5.41 -10.72
N ARG A 121 10.40 5.61 -11.46
CA ARG A 121 10.35 6.13 -12.84
C ARG A 121 9.62 5.17 -13.78
N ARG A 122 9.77 3.86 -13.60
CA ARG A 122 9.03 2.83 -14.38
C ARG A 122 7.57 2.72 -13.97
N ALA A 123 7.27 2.97 -12.70
CA ALA A 123 5.92 2.91 -12.14
C ALA A 123 5.10 4.19 -12.37
N ARG A 124 5.68 5.24 -12.99
CA ARG A 124 4.90 6.37 -13.47
C ARG A 124 3.88 5.84 -14.49
N PRO A 125 2.60 6.19 -14.35
CA PRO A 125 1.68 5.99 -15.46
C PRO A 125 2.24 6.77 -16.65
N GLU A 126 2.34 6.15 -17.82
CA GLU A 126 2.62 6.86 -19.07
C GLU A 126 1.57 7.96 -19.21
N THR A 127 1.94 9.20 -18.90
CA THR A 127 1.05 10.33 -19.04
C THR A 127 0.81 10.55 -20.53
N GLU A 128 -0.38 10.21 -21.01
CA GLU A 128 -1.03 10.92 -22.12
C GLU A 128 -0.26 11.01 -23.45
N ALA A 129 0.41 9.95 -23.91
CA ALA A 129 0.91 9.89 -25.29
C ALA A 129 -0.16 9.47 -26.33
N GLU A 130 -1.29 8.88 -25.90
CA GLU A 130 -2.37 8.42 -26.82
C GLU A 130 -3.61 9.32 -26.86
N ALA A 131 -3.76 10.33 -25.99
CA ALA A 131 -4.96 11.18 -25.96
C ALA A 131 -5.03 12.24 -27.07
N VAL A 132 -3.97 12.43 -27.87
CA VAL A 132 -3.96 13.38 -29.02
C VAL A 132 -4.30 12.68 -30.35
N ALA A 133 -4.39 11.35 -30.40
CA ALA A 133 -4.63 10.60 -31.65
C ALA A 133 -6.08 10.18 -31.92
N ALA A 134 -7.03 10.45 -31.01
CA ALA A 134 -8.43 10.06 -31.17
C ALA A 134 -9.39 11.26 -31.04
N SER A 135 -9.25 12.23 -31.95
CA SER A 135 -10.37 13.07 -32.35
C SER A 135 -10.63 12.87 -33.85
N PRO A 136 -11.60 12.02 -34.25
CA PRO A 136 -12.32 12.24 -35.47
C PRO A 136 -13.46 13.22 -35.18
N ALA A 137 -13.45 14.31 -35.93
CA ALA A 137 -14.51 15.31 -35.95
C ALA A 137 -15.88 14.67 -36.21
N ALA A 138 -16.77 14.75 -35.22
CA ALA A 138 -18.21 14.66 -35.44
C ALA A 138 -18.72 16.07 -35.75
N ALA A 139 -18.72 16.41 -37.03
CA ALA A 139 -19.49 17.52 -37.58
C ALA A 139 -19.92 17.14 -39.00
N MET A 140 -21.10 16.52 -39.10
CA MET A 140 -22.21 16.79 -40.03
C MET A 140 -23.24 15.67 -39.95
#